data_AF-A0A1G7HSP5-F1
#
_entry.id   AF-A0A1G7HSP5-F1
#
_cell.length_a   1.000
_cell.length_b   1.000
_cell.length_c   1.000
_cell.angle_alpha   90.00
_cell.angle_beta   90.00
_cell.angle_gamma   90.00
#
_symmetry.space_group_name_H-M   'P 1'
#
loop_
_entity.id
_entity.type
_entity.pdbx_description
1 polymer ?
#
loop_
_entity_poly.entity_id
_entity_poly.type
_entity_poly.pdbx_seq_one_letter_code
_entity_poly.pdbx_strand_id
1 'polypeptide(L)'
;MPVSKNRRKDGTKAPKPVKRKSRKNDPFPSPLSEDLPPRVVMEKMMANLQRSLFAEDLLGEAEADPLNAAQDIMYDAWECETKRDRIALAKRALGISELCADAWLLLAEEEAKGVIEKRAVLEKAVAAGEQAVRHVLGEEAFEEEEGHFWGILETRPYMRARAALGRIQDRS
;
A
#
# COMPACT_ATOMS: atom_id res chain seq x y z
N MET A 1 -58.02 30.47 -33.61
CA MET A 1 -57.94 29.05 -33.23
C MET A 1 -56.91 28.91 -32.11
N PRO A 2 -57.29 28.43 -30.92
CA PRO A 2 -56.45 28.41 -29.72
C PRO A 2 -55.56 27.16 -29.70
N VAL A 3 -54.29 27.31 -29.31
CA VAL A 3 -53.42 26.15 -29.00
C VAL A 3 -53.53 25.85 -27.51
N SER A 4 -54.02 24.65 -27.24
CA SER A 4 -54.46 24.15 -25.94
C SER A 4 -53.31 23.92 -24.96
N LYS A 5 -53.56 24.19 -23.67
CA LYS A 5 -52.75 23.76 -22.54
C LYS A 5 -52.83 22.23 -22.43
N ASN A 6 -51.70 21.53 -22.34
CA ASN A 6 -51.65 20.26 -21.61
C ASN A 6 -50.28 19.97 -20.99
N ARG A 7 -50.29 20.03 -19.66
CA ARG A 7 -49.31 19.51 -18.71
C ARG A 7 -49.47 17.99 -18.64
N ARG A 8 -48.43 17.19 -18.93
CA ARG A 8 -48.22 15.87 -18.29
C ARG A 8 -46.73 15.57 -18.13
N LYS A 9 -46.40 15.18 -16.90
CA LYS A 9 -45.13 14.61 -16.44
C LYS A 9 -44.82 13.35 -17.23
N ASP A 10 -43.56 13.13 -17.56
CA ASP A 10 -43.02 11.78 -17.57
C ASP A 10 -41.69 11.77 -16.80
N GLY A 11 -41.76 11.21 -15.59
CA GLY A 11 -40.61 10.96 -14.76
C GLY A 11 -39.93 9.69 -15.23
N THR A 12 -38.79 9.82 -15.87
CA THR A 12 -37.84 8.72 -16.05
C THR A 12 -37.24 8.39 -14.68
N LYS A 13 -37.80 7.35 -14.04
CA LYS A 13 -37.24 6.78 -12.80
C LYS A 13 -35.84 6.21 -13.11
N ALA A 14 -34.86 6.58 -12.31
CA ALA A 14 -33.53 5.97 -12.30
C ALA A 14 -33.65 4.43 -12.18
N PRO A 15 -32.77 3.66 -12.87
CA PRO A 15 -32.80 2.20 -12.77
C PRO A 15 -32.55 1.78 -11.32
N LYS A 16 -33.37 0.85 -10.83
CA LYS A 16 -33.28 0.36 -9.44
C LYS A 16 -31.94 -0.35 -9.23
N PRO A 17 -31.31 -0.21 -8.07
CA PRO A 17 -30.07 -0.92 -7.75
C PRO A 17 -30.33 -2.43 -7.80
N VAL A 18 -29.50 -3.12 -8.57
CA VAL A 18 -29.50 -4.59 -8.63
C VAL A 18 -29.23 -5.10 -7.22
N LYS A 19 -30.16 -5.90 -6.68
CA LYS A 19 -29.97 -6.53 -5.37
C LYS A 19 -28.72 -7.42 -5.43
N ARG A 20 -27.66 -7.02 -4.74
CA ARG A 20 -26.52 -7.89 -4.44
C ARG A 20 -27.08 -9.15 -3.78
N LYS A 21 -26.93 -10.30 -4.45
CA LYS A 21 -27.10 -11.61 -3.81
C LYS A 21 -26.11 -11.62 -2.65
N SER A 22 -26.60 -11.67 -1.41
CA SER A 22 -25.72 -11.91 -0.27
C SER A 22 -25.08 -13.27 -0.53
N ARG A 23 -23.76 -13.33 -0.69
CA ARG A 23 -23.02 -14.59 -0.62
C ARG A 23 -23.06 -15.07 0.83
N LYS A 24 -24.22 -15.58 1.24
CA LYS A 24 -24.34 -16.42 2.44
C LYS A 24 -23.81 -17.78 2.00
N ASN A 25 -22.61 -18.13 2.48
CA ASN A 25 -21.93 -19.42 2.31
C ASN A 25 -20.85 -19.50 1.21
N ASP A 26 -20.09 -18.43 0.94
CA ASP A 26 -18.69 -18.71 0.56
C ASP A 26 -18.05 -19.32 1.82
N PRO A 27 -17.51 -20.55 1.79
CA PRO A 27 -16.78 -21.08 2.93
C PRO A 27 -15.72 -20.04 3.28
N PHE A 28 -15.64 -19.64 4.55
CA PHE A 28 -14.40 -19.00 5.00
C PHE A 28 -13.27 -19.94 4.58
N PRO A 29 -12.22 -19.43 3.92
CA PRO A 29 -11.08 -20.28 3.57
C PRO A 29 -10.66 -21.00 4.86
N SER A 30 -10.36 -22.30 4.73
CA SER A 30 -9.84 -23.10 5.83
C SER A 30 -8.77 -22.30 6.57
N PRO A 31 -8.70 -22.39 7.91
CA PRO A 31 -7.69 -21.66 8.66
C PRO A 31 -6.34 -21.93 8.02
N LEU A 32 -5.64 -20.82 7.73
CA LEU A 32 -4.29 -20.81 7.21
C LEU A 32 -3.44 -21.79 8.03
N SER A 33 -2.69 -22.68 7.36
CA SER A 33 -1.90 -23.71 8.04
C SER A 33 -0.96 -23.08 9.07
N GLU A 34 -0.80 -23.71 10.23
CA GLU A 34 0.06 -23.21 11.31
C GLU A 34 1.53 -23.03 10.88
N ASP A 35 1.94 -23.71 9.80
CA ASP A 35 3.29 -23.68 9.24
C ASP A 35 3.56 -22.53 8.24
N LEU A 36 2.67 -21.53 8.15
CA LEU A 36 2.90 -20.41 7.24
C LEU A 36 4.01 -19.48 7.76
N PRO A 37 4.93 -19.05 6.88
CA PRO A 37 5.96 -18.12 7.27
C PRO A 37 5.32 -16.78 7.71
N PRO A 38 6.03 -15.98 8.54
CA PRO A 38 5.57 -14.66 8.90
C PRO A 38 5.23 -13.81 7.67
N ARG A 39 4.22 -12.93 7.80
CA ARG A 39 3.74 -12.09 6.68
C ARG A 39 4.87 -11.39 5.94
N VAL A 40 5.84 -10.83 6.66
CA VAL A 40 6.98 -10.10 6.10
C VAL A 40 7.84 -11.00 5.21
N VAL A 41 8.14 -12.21 5.69
CA VAL A 41 8.91 -13.21 4.95
C VAL A 41 8.17 -13.61 3.67
N MET A 42 6.86 -13.86 3.76
CA MET A 42 6.04 -14.17 2.59
C MET A 42 6.02 -13.01 1.59
N GLU A 43 5.90 -11.76 2.05
CA GLU A 43 5.92 -10.57 1.20
C GLU A 43 7.25 -10.45 0.45
N LYS A 44 8.38 -10.65 1.15
CA LYS A 44 9.73 -10.69 0.53
C LYS A 44 9.86 -11.78 -0.52
N MET A 45 9.41 -13.00 -0.22
CA MET A 45 9.44 -14.13 -1.15
C MET A 45 8.61 -13.83 -2.42
N MET A 46 7.41 -13.29 -2.27
CA MET A 46 6.56 -12.94 -3.41
C MET A 46 7.14 -11.79 -4.23
N ALA A 47 7.71 -10.78 -3.59
CA ALA A 47 8.40 -9.68 -4.28
C ALA A 47 9.61 -10.19 -5.09
N ASN A 48 10.39 -11.13 -4.54
CA ASN A 48 11.49 -11.78 -5.27
C ASN A 48 10.99 -12.59 -6.47
N LEU A 49 9.92 -13.36 -6.28
CA LEU A 49 9.33 -14.15 -7.35
C LEU A 49 8.79 -13.27 -8.48
N GLN A 50 8.06 -12.21 -8.15
CA GLN A 50 7.52 -11.26 -9.12
C GLN A 50 8.65 -10.64 -9.95
N ARG A 51 9.71 -10.15 -9.30
CA ARG A 51 10.90 -9.63 -9.97
C ARG A 51 11.55 -10.65 -10.89
N SER A 52 11.70 -11.90 -10.43
CA SER A 52 12.30 -12.98 -11.22
C SER A 52 11.49 -13.33 -12.46
N LEU A 53 10.15 -13.31 -12.37
CA LEU A 53 9.26 -13.64 -13.50
C LEU A 53 9.26 -12.53 -14.56
N PHE A 54 9.37 -11.28 -14.15
CA PHE A 54 9.45 -10.14 -15.07
C PHE A 54 10.87 -9.85 -15.58
N ALA A 55 11.88 -10.58 -15.07
CA ALA A 55 13.29 -10.42 -15.49
C ALA A 55 13.65 -11.21 -16.77
N GLU A 56 12.73 -11.99 -17.37
CA GLU A 56 13.04 -12.88 -18.51
C GLU A 56 13.36 -12.15 -19.84
N ASP A 57 13.14 -10.83 -19.96
CA ASP A 57 13.24 -10.11 -21.25
C ASP A 57 14.52 -9.26 -21.47
N LEU A 58 15.49 -9.23 -20.54
CA LEU A 58 16.71 -8.41 -20.72
C LEU A 58 18.02 -9.17 -20.47
N LEU A 59 18.70 -9.52 -21.58
CA LEU A 59 20.16 -9.63 -21.69
C LEU A 59 20.85 -8.25 -21.55
N GLY A 60 20.45 -7.48 -20.55
CA GLY A 60 20.99 -6.18 -20.21
C GLY A 60 20.75 -5.94 -18.73
N GLU A 61 21.81 -5.58 -18.00
CA GLU A 61 21.75 -5.27 -16.58
C GLU A 61 20.72 -4.16 -16.33
N ALA A 62 19.47 -4.55 -16.04
CA ALA A 62 18.52 -3.64 -15.42
C ALA A 62 19.08 -3.35 -14.03
N GLU A 63 19.71 -2.19 -13.89
CA GLU A 63 20.19 -1.68 -12.62
C GLU A 63 19.06 -1.83 -11.60
N ALA A 64 19.31 -2.61 -10.53
CA ALA A 64 18.28 -2.94 -9.57
C ALA A 64 17.70 -1.64 -8.99
N ASP A 65 16.39 -1.43 -9.19
CA ASP A 65 15.70 -0.22 -8.71
C ASP A 65 16.08 0.06 -7.24
N PRO A 66 16.67 1.23 -6.92
CA PRO A 66 17.04 1.59 -5.56
C PRO A 66 15.90 1.43 -4.56
N LEU A 67 14.65 1.66 -4.97
CA LEU A 67 13.48 1.43 -4.13
C LEU A 67 13.32 -0.04 -3.74
N ASN A 68 13.54 -0.97 -4.67
CA ASN A 68 13.49 -2.40 -4.40
C ASN A 68 14.60 -2.82 -3.43
N ALA A 69 15.82 -2.32 -3.64
CA ALA A 69 16.95 -2.58 -2.73
C ALA A 69 16.71 -2.03 -1.32
N ALA A 70 16.11 -0.84 -1.21
CA ALA A 70 15.72 -0.25 0.07
C ALA A 70 14.62 -1.08 0.77
N GLN A 71 13.63 -1.56 0.00
CA GLN A 71 12.56 -2.39 0.54
C GLN A 71 13.07 -3.76 1.03
N ASP A 72 14.04 -4.37 0.33
CA ASP A 72 14.66 -5.62 0.78
C ASP A 72 15.35 -5.46 2.14
N ILE A 73 16.02 -4.33 2.36
CA ILE A 73 16.62 -4.00 3.67
C ILE A 73 15.53 -3.81 4.73
N MET A 74 14.37 -3.28 4.37
CA MET A 74 13.25 -3.14 5.32
C MET A 74 12.65 -4.47 5.73
N TYR A 75 12.63 -5.46 4.84
CA TYR A 75 12.24 -6.81 5.23
C TYR A 75 13.22 -7.38 6.26
N ASP A 76 14.53 -7.19 6.07
CA ASP A 76 15.55 -7.61 7.06
C ASP A 76 15.42 -6.82 8.38
N ALA A 77 15.05 -5.54 8.30
CA ALA A 77 14.85 -4.71 9.48
C ALA A 77 13.72 -5.25 10.36
N TRP A 78 12.61 -5.71 9.78
CA TRP A 78 11.52 -6.28 10.58
C TRP A 78 11.81 -7.63 11.20
N GLU A 79 12.85 -8.34 10.75
CA GLU A 79 13.33 -9.58 11.35
C GLU A 79 14.30 -9.34 12.53
N CYS A 80 14.83 -8.12 12.67
CA CYS A 80 15.77 -7.79 13.73
C CYS A 80 15.10 -7.68 15.11
N GLU A 81 15.69 -8.33 16.11
CA GLU A 81 15.20 -8.33 17.49
C GLU A 81 15.35 -6.96 18.16
N THR A 82 16.50 -6.30 17.94
CA THR A 82 16.82 -5.07 18.66
C THR A 82 16.33 -3.83 17.92
N LYS A 83 15.78 -2.90 18.69
CA LYS A 83 15.39 -1.57 18.18
C LYS A 83 16.54 -0.84 17.48
N ARG A 84 17.76 -0.98 18.00
CA ARG A 84 18.95 -0.31 17.44
C ARG A 84 19.22 -0.79 16.01
N ASP A 85 19.15 -2.09 15.77
CA ASP A 85 19.44 -2.67 14.46
C ASP A 85 18.33 -2.33 13.46
N ARG A 86 17.07 -2.37 13.89
CA ARG A 86 15.92 -1.91 13.10
C ARG A 86 16.09 -0.47 12.60
N ILE A 87 16.45 0.44 13.49
CA ILE A 87 16.69 1.85 13.15
C ILE A 87 17.88 1.99 12.19
N ALA A 88 18.97 1.25 12.43
CA ALA A 88 20.16 1.31 11.59
C ALA A 88 19.85 0.86 10.14
N LEU A 89 19.10 -0.24 9.99
CA LEU A 89 18.68 -0.73 8.68
C LEU A 89 17.69 0.21 7.99
N ALA A 90 16.72 0.77 8.72
CA ALA A 90 15.80 1.75 8.13
C ALA A 90 16.53 3.01 7.64
N LYS A 91 17.49 3.52 8.40
CA LYS A 91 18.33 4.65 7.95
C LYS A 91 19.18 4.28 6.73
N ARG A 92 19.70 3.06 6.67
CA ARG A 92 20.41 2.55 5.49
C ARG A 92 19.50 2.46 4.27
N ALA A 93 18.26 1.97 4.42
CA ALA A 93 17.27 1.91 3.35
C ALA A 93 16.97 3.31 2.79
N LEU A 94 16.77 4.31 3.65
CA LEU A 94 16.58 5.71 3.22
C LEU A 94 17.81 6.31 2.53
N GLY A 95 19.01 5.87 2.91
CA GLY A 95 20.24 6.25 2.21
C GLY A 95 20.36 5.68 0.79
N ILE A 96 19.58 4.64 0.46
CA ILE A 96 19.51 4.05 -0.88
C ILE A 96 18.34 4.66 -1.66
N SER A 97 17.16 4.75 -1.05
CA SER A 97 15.98 5.38 -1.64
C SER A 97 15.13 6.06 -0.57
N GLU A 98 14.97 7.38 -0.69
CA GLU A 98 14.09 8.16 0.16
C GLU A 98 12.60 7.82 -0.05
N LEU A 99 12.28 7.14 -1.16
CA LEU A 99 10.93 6.66 -1.48
C LEU A 99 10.52 5.44 -0.65
N CYS A 100 11.41 4.87 0.16
CA CYS A 100 11.10 3.74 1.02
C CYS A 100 10.17 4.14 2.19
N ALA A 101 8.86 4.06 1.94
CA ALA A 101 7.82 4.44 2.91
C ALA A 101 7.89 3.63 4.21
N ASP A 102 8.23 2.34 4.14
CA ASP A 102 8.34 1.51 5.33
C ASP A 102 9.50 1.91 6.25
N ALA A 103 10.58 2.44 5.69
CA ALA A 103 11.68 2.96 6.49
C ALA A 103 11.24 4.20 7.28
N TRP A 104 10.56 5.14 6.63
CA TRP A 104 9.97 6.29 7.33
C TRP A 104 8.95 5.86 8.39
N LEU A 105 8.09 4.88 8.09
CA LEU A 105 7.13 4.31 9.04
C LEU A 105 7.84 3.75 10.28
N LEU A 106 8.89 2.94 10.09
CA LEU A 106 9.65 2.36 11.20
C LEU A 106 10.28 3.46 12.07
N LEU A 107 10.89 4.48 11.46
CA LEU A 107 11.47 5.59 12.20
C LEU A 107 10.41 6.40 12.97
N ALA A 108 9.21 6.56 12.42
CA ALA A 108 8.09 7.19 13.13
C ALA A 108 7.65 6.39 14.37
N GLU A 109 7.75 5.06 14.33
CA GLU A 109 7.38 4.20 15.44
C GLU A 109 8.48 4.11 16.50
N GLU A 110 9.74 4.10 16.08
CA GLU A 110 10.86 3.81 16.95
C GLU A 110 11.58 5.06 17.47
N GLU A 111 11.71 6.14 16.69
CA GLU A 111 12.50 7.31 17.08
C GLU A 111 11.67 8.52 17.52
N ALA A 112 10.44 8.67 17.03
CA ALA A 112 9.64 9.87 17.27
C ALA A 112 9.25 10.06 18.75
N LYS A 113 9.44 11.27 19.26
CA LYS A 113 9.11 11.66 20.64
C LYS A 113 7.77 12.37 20.67
N GLY A 114 6.72 11.57 20.87
CA GLY A 114 5.36 12.06 21.02
C GLY A 114 4.60 12.20 19.70
N VAL A 115 3.33 12.60 19.81
CA VAL A 115 2.36 12.50 18.70
C VAL A 115 2.68 13.49 17.57
N ILE A 116 3.16 14.69 17.88
CA ILE A 116 3.46 15.73 16.89
C ILE A 116 4.59 15.28 15.97
N GLU A 117 5.71 14.84 16.54
CA GLU A 117 6.85 14.35 15.74
C GLU A 117 6.47 13.09 14.97
N LYS A 118 5.79 12.15 15.61
CA LYS A 118 5.33 10.91 14.95
C LYS A 118 4.44 11.22 13.75
N ARG A 119 3.52 12.19 13.88
CA ARG A 119 2.68 12.64 12.78
C ARG A 119 3.50 13.18 11.62
N ALA A 120 4.44 14.07 11.89
CA ALA A 120 5.28 14.67 10.84
C ALA A 120 6.10 13.60 10.08
N VAL A 121 6.60 12.58 10.77
CA VAL A 121 7.33 11.48 10.10
C VAL A 121 6.39 10.56 9.32
N LEU A 122 5.19 10.27 9.83
CA LEU A 122 4.19 9.48 9.10
C LEU A 122 3.66 10.21 7.85
N GLU A 123 3.51 11.52 7.88
CA GLU A 123 3.17 12.32 6.69
C GLU A 123 4.26 12.20 5.61
N LYS A 124 5.54 12.16 6.00
CA LYS A 124 6.65 11.85 5.07
C LYS A 124 6.56 10.42 4.53
N ALA A 125 6.26 9.44 5.38
CA ALA A 125 6.09 8.05 4.96
C ALA A 125 4.98 7.91 3.90
N VAL A 126 3.85 8.60 4.11
CA VAL A 126 2.75 8.63 3.15
C VAL A 126 3.20 9.28 1.84
N ALA A 127 3.82 10.46 1.89
CA ALA A 127 4.28 11.16 0.69
C ALA A 127 5.31 10.34 -0.12
N ALA A 128 6.27 9.70 0.56
CA ALA A 128 7.22 8.78 -0.06
C ALA A 128 6.51 7.61 -0.72
N GLY A 129 5.51 7.03 -0.04
CA GLY A 129 4.69 5.94 -0.60
C GLY A 129 3.89 6.35 -1.83
N GLU A 130 3.33 7.56 -1.87
CA GLU A 130 2.61 8.04 -3.06
C GLU A 130 3.54 8.23 -4.26
N GLN A 131 4.75 8.74 -4.03
CA GLN A 131 5.76 8.87 -5.07
C GLN A 131 6.27 7.50 -5.53
N ALA A 132 6.47 6.56 -4.60
CA ALA A 132 6.83 5.18 -4.92
C ALA A 132 5.77 4.50 -5.81
N VAL A 133 4.49 4.66 -5.49
CA VAL A 133 3.40 4.10 -6.31
C VAL A 133 3.43 4.67 -7.73
N ARG A 134 3.59 5.99 -7.88
CA ARG A 134 3.68 6.62 -9.21
C ARG A 134 4.92 6.20 -9.98
N HIS A 135 6.05 6.03 -9.29
CA HIS A 135 7.30 5.58 -9.87
C HIS A 135 7.19 4.16 -10.44
N VAL A 136 6.52 3.24 -9.73
CA VAL A 136 6.46 1.82 -10.12
C VAL A 136 5.28 1.51 -11.06
N LEU A 137 4.12 2.10 -10.82
CA LEU A 137 2.87 1.77 -11.53
C LEU A 137 2.41 2.88 -12.50
N GLY A 138 3.04 4.04 -12.47
CA GLY A 138 2.68 5.19 -13.29
C GLY A 138 1.76 6.20 -12.59
N GLU A 139 1.59 7.37 -13.21
CA GLU A 139 0.83 8.50 -12.66
C GLU A 139 -0.65 8.19 -12.44
N GLU A 140 -1.23 7.33 -13.28
CA GLU A 140 -2.65 6.96 -13.27
C GLU A 140 -2.98 5.86 -12.23
N ALA A 141 -1.96 5.28 -11.58
CA ALA A 141 -2.11 4.14 -10.67
C ALA A 141 -3.12 4.36 -9.53
N PHE A 142 -3.27 5.61 -9.05
CA PHE A 142 -4.24 5.93 -7.99
C PHE A 142 -5.69 5.83 -8.45
N GLU A 143 -5.95 6.08 -9.73
CA GLU A 143 -7.29 5.97 -10.33
C GLU A 143 -7.55 4.54 -10.79
N GLU A 144 -6.57 3.92 -11.45
CA GLU A 144 -6.71 2.57 -12.02
C GLU A 144 -6.82 1.48 -10.96
N GLU A 145 -6.06 1.62 -9.86
CA GLU A 145 -5.97 0.59 -8.82
C GLU A 145 -6.85 0.91 -7.59
N GLU A 146 -7.82 1.82 -7.72
CA GLU A 146 -8.71 2.21 -6.62
C GLU A 146 -9.39 0.97 -5.99
N GLY A 147 -9.20 0.78 -4.68
CA GLY A 147 -9.74 -0.36 -3.94
C GLY A 147 -8.92 -1.65 -4.03
N HIS A 148 -7.84 -1.68 -4.80
CA HIS A 148 -7.01 -2.88 -5.02
C HIS A 148 -5.66 -2.86 -4.30
N PHE A 149 -5.23 -1.71 -3.77
CA PHE A 149 -3.87 -1.50 -3.25
C PHE A 149 -3.36 -2.60 -2.30
N TRP A 150 -4.15 -3.07 -1.34
CA TRP A 150 -3.69 -4.12 -0.42
C TRP A 150 -3.32 -5.45 -1.10
N GLY A 151 -3.83 -5.70 -2.31
CA GLY A 151 -3.51 -6.84 -3.16
C GLY A 151 -2.29 -6.64 -4.07
N ILE A 152 -1.77 -5.42 -4.17
CA ILE A 152 -0.64 -5.05 -5.04
C ILE A 152 0.57 -4.78 -4.17
N LEU A 153 1.62 -5.58 -4.32
CA LEU A 153 2.78 -5.58 -3.41
C LEU A 153 3.43 -4.20 -3.31
N GLU A 154 3.59 -3.54 -4.44
CA GLU A 154 4.25 -2.24 -4.63
C GLU A 154 3.55 -1.12 -3.84
N THR A 155 2.24 -1.24 -3.63
CA THR A 155 1.46 -0.20 -2.94
C THR A 155 1.30 -0.46 -1.42
N ARG A 156 1.72 -1.64 -0.93
CA ARG A 156 1.58 -2.00 0.50
C ARG A 156 2.34 -1.08 1.45
N PRO A 157 3.58 -0.61 1.14
CA PRO A 157 4.26 0.38 1.98
C PRO A 157 3.44 1.66 2.17
N TYR A 158 2.84 2.19 1.09
CA TYR A 158 1.94 3.35 1.16
C TYR A 158 0.71 3.08 2.03
N MET A 159 0.06 1.93 1.85
CA MET A 159 -1.12 1.58 2.63
C MET A 159 -0.82 1.38 4.12
N ARG A 160 0.33 0.81 4.47
CA ARG A 160 0.80 0.72 5.86
C ARG A 160 1.00 2.11 6.47
N ALA A 161 1.67 3.01 5.75
CA ALA A 161 1.89 4.40 6.20
C ALA A 161 0.56 5.14 6.43
N ARG A 162 -0.41 5.01 5.51
CA ARG A 162 -1.75 5.61 5.68
C ARG A 162 -2.52 5.05 6.86
N ALA A 163 -2.49 3.73 7.05
CA ALA A 163 -3.12 3.10 8.20
C ALA A 163 -2.52 3.61 9.52
N ALA A 164 -1.19 3.79 9.57
CA ALA A 164 -0.52 4.33 10.75
C ALA A 164 -0.89 5.80 11.01
N LEU A 165 -0.94 6.64 9.97
CA LEU A 165 -1.34 8.04 10.07
C LEU A 165 -2.80 8.20 10.53
N GLY A 166 -3.72 7.37 10.04
CA GLY A 166 -5.12 7.39 10.50
C GLY A 166 -5.28 7.09 11.99
N ARG A 167 -4.55 6.09 12.50
CA ARG A 167 -4.61 5.69 13.92
C ARG A 167 -4.17 6.78 14.90
N ILE A 168 -3.34 7.72 14.48
CA ILE A 168 -2.89 8.82 15.34
C ILE A 168 -3.85 10.02 15.30
N GLN A 169 -4.67 10.16 14.25
CA GLN A 169 -5.68 11.22 14.15
C GLN A 169 -6.87 10.96 15.08
N ASP A 170 -7.21 9.68 15.32
CA ASP A 170 -8.29 9.30 16.25
C ASP A 170 -7.92 9.50 17.74
N ARG A 171 -6.67 9.84 18.05
CA ARG A 171 -6.14 9.94 19.43
C ARG A 171 -5.75 11.36 19.86
N SER A 172 -6.00 12.37 19.03
CA SER A 172 -5.69 13.78 19.28
C SER A 172 -6.90 14.60 19.67
#